data_AF-A0A0T7FZ99-F1
#
_entry.id   AF-A0A0T7FZ99-F1
#
_cell.length_a   1.000
_cell.length_b   1.000
_cell.length_c   1.000
_cell.angle_alpha   90.00
_cell.angle_beta   90.00
_cell.angle_gamma   90.00
#
_symmetry.space_group_name_H-M   'P 1'
#
loop_
_entity.id
_entity.type
_entity.pdbx_description
1 polymer ?
#
loop_
_entity_poly.entity_id
_entity_poly.type
_entity_poly.pdbx_seq_one_letter_code
_entity_poly.pdbx_strand_id
1 'polypeptide(L)'
;MKLAAILLLTVGTMGVGSMPAQAQQKDRSLLFYRDGYDVLKDCQTLLSIRKTKSKVNPEDVTAAGKCAGELMAAVDMMVAEADAFAAANLPLFCAPDVPTDVLAAKYVEYYPVLYKSGLRNGQQAIRAAFAMAFPCRPGVKPNGTRISPPAVCPEERGVCG
;
A
#
# COMPACT_ATOMS: atom_id res chain seq x y z
N MET A 1 18.34 -26.13 64.95
CA MET A 1 17.74 -24.78 64.77
C MET A 1 17.54 -24.56 63.28
N LYS A 2 16.31 -24.21 62.88
CA LYS A 2 15.83 -24.11 61.49
C LYS A 2 16.37 -22.84 60.83
N LEU A 3 16.87 -22.94 59.61
CA LEU A 3 16.96 -21.82 58.66
C LEU A 3 16.52 -22.35 57.29
N ALA A 4 15.32 -21.91 56.90
CA ALA A 4 14.74 -22.16 55.59
C ALA A 4 15.41 -21.22 54.57
N ALA A 5 16.00 -21.80 53.53
CA ALA A 5 16.38 -21.05 52.34
C ALA A 5 15.23 -21.09 51.33
N ILE A 6 14.75 -19.91 50.98
CA ILE A 6 13.66 -19.64 50.07
C ILE A 6 14.07 -20.08 48.66
N LEU A 7 13.33 -21.05 48.11
CA LEU A 7 13.43 -21.46 46.71
C LEU A 7 12.73 -20.39 45.86
N LEU A 8 13.50 -19.42 45.35
CA LEU A 8 13.02 -18.48 44.33
C LEU A 8 12.87 -19.24 43.01
N LEU A 9 11.62 -19.49 42.62
CA LEU A 9 11.22 -19.88 41.27
C LEU A 9 11.61 -18.76 40.31
N THR A 10 12.80 -18.86 39.71
CA THR A 10 13.09 -18.15 38.47
C THR A 10 12.27 -18.80 37.36
N VAL A 11 11.20 -18.12 36.98
CA VAL A 11 10.47 -18.36 35.74
C VAL A 11 11.49 -18.35 34.61
N GLY A 12 11.73 -19.53 34.03
CA GLY A 12 12.53 -19.68 32.84
C GLY A 12 11.97 -18.78 31.76
N THR A 13 12.75 -17.79 31.36
CA THR A 13 12.63 -17.08 30.10
C THR A 13 12.84 -18.10 28.99
N MET A 14 11.78 -18.80 28.60
CA MET A 14 11.79 -19.58 27.36
C MET A 14 12.12 -18.62 26.22
N GLY A 15 13.13 -19.01 25.45
CA GLY A 15 13.85 -18.13 24.55
C GLY A 15 12.96 -17.33 23.63
N VAL A 16 13.10 -16.01 23.72
CA VAL A 16 13.15 -15.18 22.51
C VAL A 16 14.30 -15.71 21.67
N GLY A 17 13.97 -16.66 20.78
CA GLY A 17 14.87 -17.08 19.71
C GLY A 17 15.39 -15.82 19.05
N SER A 18 16.69 -15.60 19.20
CA SER A 18 17.40 -14.45 18.67
C SER A 18 17.26 -14.49 17.16
N MET A 19 16.25 -13.80 16.62
CA MET A 19 16.25 -13.44 15.21
C MET A 19 17.55 -12.64 15.01
N PRO A 20 18.45 -13.06 14.11
CA PRO A 20 19.65 -12.29 13.86
C PRO A 20 19.21 -10.90 13.39
N ALA A 21 19.54 -9.88 14.20
CA ALA A 21 19.25 -8.47 13.97
C ALA A 21 19.98 -7.87 12.74
N GLN A 22 20.41 -8.72 11.80
CA GLN A 22 21.18 -8.36 10.60
C GLN A 22 20.39 -8.54 9.29
N ALA A 23 19.15 -9.05 9.30
CA ALA A 23 18.33 -9.13 8.10
C ALA A 23 17.55 -7.83 7.78
N GLN A 24 17.51 -6.86 8.71
CA GLN A 24 16.43 -5.85 8.71
C GLN A 24 16.81 -4.45 8.21
N GLN A 25 18.01 -4.25 7.66
CA GLN A 25 18.48 -2.90 7.33
C GLN A 25 18.78 -2.63 5.84
N LYS A 26 18.75 -3.63 4.96
CA LYS A 26 18.96 -3.41 3.51
C LYS A 26 17.67 -3.26 2.67
N ASP A 27 16.51 -3.61 3.24
CA ASP A 27 15.26 -3.73 2.47
C ASP A 27 14.32 -2.53 2.55
N ARG A 28 14.60 -1.51 3.37
CA ARG A 28 13.72 -0.33 3.47
C ARG A 28 13.71 0.55 2.20
N SER A 29 14.69 0.41 1.31
CA SER A 29 14.71 1.09 0.01
C SER A 29 13.91 0.36 -1.08
N LEU A 30 13.58 -0.92 -0.89
CA LEU A 30 12.93 -1.74 -1.93
C LEU A 30 11.54 -1.21 -2.30
N LEU A 31 10.76 -0.70 -1.35
CA LEU A 31 9.38 -0.28 -1.63
C LEU A 31 9.28 1.06 -2.38
N PHE A 32 10.29 1.94 -2.27
CA PHE A 32 10.23 3.29 -2.82
C PHE A 32 11.03 3.48 -4.12
N TYR A 33 12.02 2.62 -4.38
CA TYR A 33 12.92 2.74 -5.53
C TYR A 33 12.89 1.54 -6.48
N ARG A 34 11.92 0.64 -6.34
CA ARG A 34 11.77 -0.51 -7.23
C ARG A 34 11.50 -0.07 -8.67
N ASP A 35 12.04 -0.81 -9.63
CA ASP A 35 11.63 -0.66 -11.01
C ASP A 35 10.21 -1.22 -11.19
N GLY A 36 9.34 -0.48 -11.85
CA GLY A 36 7.95 -0.87 -12.09
C GLY A 36 7.82 -2.14 -12.92
N TYR A 37 8.84 -2.52 -13.69
CA TYR A 37 8.82 -3.76 -14.46
C TYR A 37 8.93 -4.96 -13.54
N ASP A 38 9.66 -4.84 -12.43
CA ASP A 38 9.70 -5.90 -11.43
C ASP A 38 8.38 -5.99 -10.67
N VAL A 39 7.74 -4.85 -10.38
CA VAL A 39 6.37 -4.82 -9.83
C VAL A 39 5.39 -5.49 -10.79
N LEU A 40 5.51 -5.22 -12.10
CA LEU A 40 4.65 -5.80 -13.12
C LEU A 40 4.72 -7.33 -13.09
N LYS A 41 5.93 -7.90 -13.03
CA LYS A 41 6.13 -9.35 -12.94
C LYS A 41 5.46 -9.94 -11.71
N ASP A 42 5.69 -9.35 -10.54
CA ASP A 42 5.08 -9.79 -9.29
C ASP A 42 3.55 -9.75 -9.34
N CYS A 43 2.97 -8.73 -9.97
CA CYS A 43 1.53 -8.61 -10.15
C CYS A 43 0.96 -9.61 -11.16
N GLN A 44 1.70 -9.93 -12.22
CA GLN A 44 1.34 -11.03 -13.12
C GLN A 44 1.34 -12.38 -12.37
N THR A 45 2.31 -12.59 -11.47
CA THR A 45 2.35 -13.76 -10.58
C THR A 45 1.16 -13.78 -9.63
N LEU A 46 0.80 -12.65 -9.00
CA LEU A 46 -0.40 -12.57 -8.16
C LEU A 46 -1.66 -13.01 -8.91
N LEU A 47 -1.82 -12.55 -10.16
CA LEU A 47 -2.96 -12.90 -11.00
C LEU A 47 -2.94 -14.36 -11.48
N SER A 48 -1.76 -14.97 -11.64
CA SER A 48 -1.63 -16.37 -12.06
C SER A 48 -1.90 -17.34 -10.91
N ILE A 49 -1.42 -17.05 -9.69
CA ILE A 49 -1.66 -17.93 -8.53
C ILE A 49 -3.14 -18.00 -8.16
N ARG A 50 -3.89 -16.91 -8.30
CA ARG A 50 -5.34 -16.88 -8.02
C ARG A 50 -6.15 -17.77 -8.98
N LYS A 51 -5.62 -18.04 -10.17
CA LYS A 51 -6.24 -18.91 -11.17
C LYS A 51 -5.86 -20.39 -10.97
N THR A 52 -4.83 -20.67 -10.18
CA THR A 52 -4.24 -22.00 -10.05
C THR A 52 -4.84 -22.74 -8.84
N LYS A 53 -5.39 -23.94 -9.06
CA LYS A 53 -5.95 -24.81 -8.00
C LYS A 53 -4.95 -25.84 -7.43
N SER A 54 -3.70 -25.79 -7.88
CA SER A 54 -2.62 -26.73 -7.52
C SER A 54 -1.69 -26.15 -6.44
N LYS A 55 -0.74 -26.96 -5.94
CA LYS A 55 0.31 -26.47 -5.02
C LYS A 55 1.09 -25.32 -5.66
N VAL A 56 1.04 -24.15 -5.03
CA VAL A 56 1.75 -22.93 -5.44
C VAL A 56 3.18 -22.97 -4.90
N ASN A 57 4.17 -22.57 -5.71
CA ASN A 57 5.56 -22.44 -5.27
C ASN A 57 5.66 -21.33 -4.21
N PRO A 58 6.36 -21.54 -3.07
CA PRO A 58 6.60 -20.49 -2.06
C PRO A 58 7.17 -19.17 -2.62
N GLU A 59 7.97 -19.23 -3.69
CA GLU A 59 8.49 -18.04 -4.36
C GLU A 59 7.39 -17.22 -5.04
N ASP A 60 6.41 -17.88 -5.66
CA ASP A 60 5.27 -17.23 -6.30
C ASP A 60 4.35 -16.56 -5.26
N VAL A 61 4.21 -17.17 -4.08
CA VAL A 61 3.47 -16.58 -2.95
C VAL A 61 4.17 -15.31 -2.47
N THR A 62 5.50 -15.34 -2.39
CA THR A 62 6.31 -14.19 -1.99
C THR A 62 6.22 -13.06 -3.01
N ALA A 63 6.32 -13.36 -4.31
CA ALA A 63 6.15 -12.39 -5.39
C ALA A 63 4.74 -11.77 -5.37
N ALA A 64 3.71 -12.60 -5.20
CA ALA A 64 2.34 -12.11 -5.07
C ALA A 64 2.17 -11.21 -3.84
N GLY A 65 2.76 -11.58 -2.70
CA GLY A 65 2.78 -10.77 -1.48
C GLY A 65 3.44 -9.40 -1.69
N LYS A 66 4.56 -9.35 -2.42
CA LYS A 66 5.25 -8.09 -2.78
C LYS A 66 4.37 -7.18 -3.63
N CYS A 67 3.76 -7.70 -4.70
CA CYS A 67 2.80 -6.92 -5.49
C CYS A 67 1.65 -6.40 -4.60
N ALA A 68 0.99 -7.29 -3.84
CA ALA A 68 -0.12 -6.90 -2.99
C ALA A 68 0.27 -5.78 -2.01
N GLY A 69 1.42 -5.92 -1.34
CA GLY A 69 1.93 -4.92 -0.41
C GLY A 69 2.18 -3.58 -1.07
N GLU A 70 2.80 -3.55 -2.26
CA GLU A 70 3.07 -2.30 -2.97
C GLU A 70 1.82 -1.58 -3.46
N LEU A 71 0.84 -2.33 -3.97
CA LEU A 71 -0.43 -1.76 -4.42
C LEU A 71 -1.23 -1.18 -3.24
N MET A 72 -1.31 -1.93 -2.12
CA MET A 72 -2.01 -1.47 -0.93
C MET A 72 -1.29 -0.28 -0.27
N ALA A 73 0.04 -0.28 -0.23
CA ALA A 73 0.81 0.86 0.27
C ALA A 73 0.52 2.13 -0.54
N ALA A 74 0.37 2.02 -1.87
CA ALA A 74 -0.02 3.16 -2.70
C ALA A 74 -1.43 3.67 -2.35
N VAL A 75 -2.39 2.77 -2.12
CA VAL A 75 -3.76 3.12 -1.69
C VAL A 75 -3.75 3.81 -0.33
N ASP A 76 -3.07 3.21 0.66
CA ASP A 76 -2.98 3.75 2.02
C ASP A 76 -2.32 5.13 2.03
N MET A 77 -1.21 5.30 1.31
CA MET A 77 -0.55 6.60 1.16
C MET A 77 -1.47 7.63 0.50
N MET A 78 -2.24 7.22 -0.52
CA MET A 78 -3.15 8.14 -1.20
C MET A 78 -4.31 8.59 -0.31
N VAL A 79 -4.80 7.70 0.56
CA VAL A 79 -5.84 8.02 1.54
C VAL A 79 -5.30 8.94 2.64
N ALA A 80 -4.10 8.66 3.15
CA ALA A 80 -3.50 9.41 4.26
C ALA A 80 -2.99 10.80 3.84
N GLU A 81 -2.37 10.89 2.67
CA GLU A 81 -1.58 12.07 2.25
C GLU A 81 -2.18 12.78 1.03
N ALA A 82 -3.48 12.56 0.75
CA ALA A 82 -4.19 13.11 -0.41
C ALA A 82 -3.91 14.61 -0.64
N ASP A 83 -3.98 15.41 0.42
CA ASP A 83 -3.81 16.86 0.35
C ASP A 83 -2.36 17.24 -0.01
N ALA A 84 -1.35 16.47 0.46
CA ALA A 84 0.06 16.67 0.11
C ALA A 84 0.33 16.30 -1.36
N PHE A 85 -0.23 15.20 -1.85
CA PHE A 85 -0.14 14.82 -3.27
C PHE A 85 -0.81 15.89 -4.16
N ALA A 86 -1.97 16.41 -3.75
CA ALA A 86 -2.68 17.47 -4.46
C ALA A 86 -1.84 18.76 -4.53
N ALA A 87 -1.26 19.19 -3.39
CA ALA A 87 -0.40 20.37 -3.33
C ALA A 87 0.86 20.23 -4.22
N ALA A 88 1.38 19.01 -4.37
CA ALA A 88 2.50 18.71 -5.25
C ALA A 88 2.11 18.46 -6.72
N ASN A 89 0.84 18.66 -7.10
CA ASN A 89 0.29 18.35 -8.43
C ASN A 89 0.59 16.91 -8.90
N LEU A 90 0.62 15.97 -7.95
CA LEU A 90 0.82 14.56 -8.25
C LEU A 90 -0.51 13.87 -8.58
N PRO A 91 -0.50 12.79 -9.40
CA PRO A 91 -1.73 12.08 -9.76
C PRO A 91 -2.46 11.52 -8.53
N LEU A 92 -3.76 11.84 -8.44
CA LEU A 92 -4.68 11.35 -7.41
C LEU A 92 -5.58 10.26 -7.99
N PHE A 93 -5.98 9.32 -7.14
CA PHE A 93 -6.94 8.28 -7.48
C PHE A 93 -7.87 7.98 -6.30
N CYS A 94 -9.04 7.41 -6.59
CA CYS A 94 -10.08 7.10 -5.62
C CYS A 94 -10.39 5.61 -5.66
N ALA A 95 -9.64 4.83 -4.88
CA ALA A 95 -9.73 3.36 -4.86
C ALA A 95 -9.64 2.72 -3.45
N PRO A 96 -10.27 3.28 -2.39
CA PRO A 96 -10.07 2.78 -1.02
C PRO A 96 -10.57 1.32 -0.83
N ASP A 97 -11.61 0.92 -1.57
CA ASP A 97 -12.27 -0.38 -1.40
C ASP A 97 -12.08 -1.32 -2.61
N VAL A 98 -11.09 -1.06 -3.46
CA VAL A 98 -10.87 -1.87 -4.66
C VAL A 98 -10.09 -3.14 -4.29
N PRO A 99 -10.59 -4.34 -4.63
CA PRO A 99 -9.88 -5.58 -4.35
C PRO A 99 -8.47 -5.62 -4.97
N THR A 100 -7.50 -6.18 -4.25
CA THR A 100 -6.09 -6.18 -4.66
C THR A 100 -5.83 -6.83 -6.01
N ASP A 101 -6.61 -7.84 -6.41
CA ASP A 101 -6.51 -8.46 -7.74
C ASP A 101 -7.01 -7.55 -8.86
N VAL A 102 -8.05 -6.74 -8.59
CA VAL A 102 -8.50 -5.70 -9.53
C VAL A 102 -7.43 -4.61 -9.65
N LEU A 103 -6.84 -4.17 -8.54
CA LEU A 103 -5.70 -3.24 -8.54
C LEU A 103 -4.53 -3.79 -9.36
N ALA A 104 -4.16 -5.06 -9.14
CA ALA A 104 -3.08 -5.73 -9.87
C ALA A 104 -3.37 -5.81 -11.37
N ALA A 105 -4.60 -6.18 -11.74
CA ALA A 105 -5.02 -6.23 -13.15
C ALA A 105 -4.90 -4.85 -13.82
N LYS A 106 -5.30 -3.78 -13.14
CA LYS A 106 -5.17 -2.41 -13.66
C LYS A 106 -3.73 -1.94 -13.77
N TYR A 107 -2.87 -2.29 -12.81
CA TYR A 107 -1.45 -2.01 -12.95
C TYR A 107 -0.84 -2.72 -14.16
N VAL A 108 -1.14 -4.01 -14.34
CA VAL A 108 -0.68 -4.82 -15.49
C VAL A 108 -1.16 -4.23 -16.82
N GLU A 109 -2.40 -3.74 -16.87
CA GLU A 109 -3.01 -3.13 -18.05
C GLU A 109 -2.31 -1.82 -18.46
N TYR A 110 -2.03 -0.94 -17.50
CA TYR A 110 -1.55 0.42 -17.79
C TYR A 110 -0.02 0.59 -17.77
N TYR A 111 0.72 -0.28 -17.08
CA TYR A 111 2.18 -0.16 -16.99
C TYR A 111 2.91 -0.07 -18.34
N PRO A 112 2.54 -0.83 -19.39
CA PRO A 112 3.21 -0.70 -20.69
C PRO A 112 3.16 0.70 -21.31
N VAL A 113 2.08 1.45 -21.04
CA VAL A 113 1.94 2.84 -21.50
C VAL A 113 2.86 3.76 -20.69
N LEU A 114 2.88 3.60 -19.37
CA LEU A 114 3.71 4.37 -18.45
C LEU A 114 5.22 4.11 -18.66
N TYR A 115 5.57 2.86 -18.98
CA TYR A 115 6.94 2.49 -19.33
C TYR A 115 7.40 3.23 -20.59
N LYS A 116 6.53 3.37 -21.60
CA LYS A 116 6.86 4.12 -22.83
C LYS A 116 7.04 5.61 -22.58
N SER A 117 6.35 6.18 -21.58
CA SER A 117 6.54 7.57 -21.16
C SER A 117 7.74 7.80 -20.23
N GLY A 118 8.58 6.78 -20.03
CA GLY A 118 9.79 6.87 -19.19
C GLY A 118 9.54 6.71 -17.68
N LEU A 119 8.32 6.37 -17.26
CA LEU A 119 8.00 6.21 -15.85
C LEU A 119 8.46 4.85 -15.34
N ARG A 120 9.70 4.80 -14.84
CA ARG A 120 10.37 3.57 -14.39
C ARG A 120 10.14 3.25 -12.91
N ASN A 121 9.98 4.26 -12.06
CA ASN A 121 9.77 4.04 -10.62
C ASN A 121 8.42 3.36 -10.35
N GLY A 122 8.44 2.24 -9.64
CA GLY A 122 7.28 1.40 -9.37
C GLY A 122 6.14 2.13 -8.67
N GLN A 123 6.44 2.83 -7.57
CA GLN A 123 5.42 3.59 -6.82
C GLN A 123 4.79 4.71 -7.63
N GLN A 124 5.60 5.47 -8.39
CA GLN A 124 5.07 6.49 -9.29
C GLN A 124 4.20 5.87 -10.39
N ALA A 125 4.64 4.74 -10.96
CA ALA A 125 3.89 4.03 -11.98
C ALA A 125 2.57 3.45 -11.44
N ILE A 126 2.55 2.90 -10.22
CA ILE A 126 1.33 2.41 -9.57
C ILE A 126 0.32 3.55 -9.42
N ARG A 127 0.76 4.69 -8.84
CA ARG A 127 -0.13 5.85 -8.67
C ARG A 127 -0.67 6.37 -10.00
N ALA A 128 0.18 6.49 -11.01
CA ALA A 128 -0.24 6.93 -12.34
C ALA A 128 -1.23 5.94 -12.98
N ALA A 129 -0.97 4.63 -12.89
CA ALA A 129 -1.88 3.60 -13.38
C ALA A 129 -3.24 3.67 -12.67
N PHE A 130 -3.26 3.86 -11.36
CA PHE A 130 -4.50 3.99 -10.60
C PHE A 130 -5.23 5.30 -10.86
N ALA A 131 -4.52 6.41 -11.09
CA ALA A 131 -5.15 7.67 -11.49
C ALA A 131 -5.84 7.55 -12.86
N MET A 132 -5.26 6.77 -13.78
CA MET A 132 -5.90 6.44 -15.07
C MET A 132 -7.10 5.50 -14.90
N ALA A 133 -7.00 4.49 -14.04
CA ALA A 133 -8.03 3.47 -13.88
C ALA A 133 -9.20 3.89 -12.98
N PHE A 134 -8.91 4.68 -11.94
CA PHE A 134 -9.82 5.07 -10.86
C PHE A 134 -9.73 6.57 -10.57
N PRO A 135 -10.04 7.43 -11.58
CA PRO A 135 -9.98 8.87 -11.39
C PRO A 135 -10.97 9.30 -10.30
N CYS A 136 -10.53 10.23 -9.44
CA CYS A 136 -11.43 10.85 -8.48
C CYS A 136 -12.49 11.69 -9.21
N ARG A 137 -13.75 11.53 -8.80
CA ARG A 137 -14.82 12.40 -9.28
C ARG A 137 -14.61 13.82 -8.76
N PRO A 138 -15.02 14.86 -9.50
CA PRO A 138 -14.99 16.22 -9.00
C PRO A 138 -15.67 16.33 -7.63
N GLY A 139 -15.00 16.96 -6.66
CA GLY A 139 -15.51 17.11 -5.30
C GLY A 139 -15.47 15.84 -4.44
N VAL A 140 -14.71 14.81 -4.82
CA VAL A 140 -14.50 13.59 -4.00
C VAL A 140 -13.02 13.46 -3.65
N LYS A 141 -12.73 13.29 -2.35
CA LYS A 141 -11.38 12.99 -1.85
C LYS A 141 -11.01 11.52 -2.10
N PRO A 142 -9.71 11.18 -2.18
CA PRO A 142 -9.23 9.81 -2.33
C PRO A 142 -9.77 8.78 -1.32
N ASN A 143 -10.11 9.21 -0.11
CA ASN A 143 -10.73 8.38 0.93
C ASN A 143 -12.25 8.16 0.73
N GLY A 144 -12.81 8.58 -0.41
CA GLY A 144 -14.24 8.45 -0.73
C GLY A 144 -15.15 9.52 -0.11
N THR A 145 -14.60 10.42 0.72
CA THR A 145 -15.40 11.51 1.30
C THR A 145 -15.71 12.58 0.26
N ARG A 146 -16.95 13.08 0.24
CA ARG A 146 -17.29 14.26 -0.56
C ARG A 146 -16.73 15.50 0.11
N ILE A 147 -16.09 16.36 -0.69
CA ILE A 147 -15.80 17.72 -0.31
C ILE A 147 -17.14 18.44 -0.39
N SER A 148 -17.79 18.65 0.75
CA SER A 148 -18.88 19.61 0.82
C SER A 148 -18.34 20.95 0.28
N PRO A 149 -19.08 21.68 -0.56
CA PRO A 149 -18.68 23.05 -0.86
C PRO A 149 -18.47 23.76 0.48
N PRO A 150 -17.48 24.66 0.59
CA PRO A 150 -17.32 25.45 1.81
C PRO A 150 -18.70 25.99 2.17
N ALA A 151 -19.10 25.88 3.44
CA ALA A 151 -20.33 26.50 3.89
C ALA A 151 -20.19 27.99 3.59
N VAL A 152 -20.75 28.42 2.46
CA VAL A 152 -20.86 29.82 2.13
C VAL A 152 -21.94 30.30 3.09
N CYS A 153 -21.51 30.78 4.25
CA CYS A 153 -22.38 31.60 5.08
C CYS A 153 -22.63 32.86 4.27
N PRO A 154 -23.83 33.12 3.73
CA PRO A 154 -24.12 34.46 3.27
C PRO A 154 -23.97 35.37 4.48
N GLU A 155 -23.14 36.40 4.37
CA GLU A 155 -22.79 37.35 5.43
C GLU A 155 -24.01 38.11 5.99
N GLU A 156 -25.22 37.84 5.52
CA GLU A 156 -26.42 38.61 5.85
C GLU A 156 -27.37 37.99 6.88
N ARG A 157 -27.23 36.74 7.34
CA ARG A 157 -28.14 36.19 8.37
C ARG A 157 -27.41 35.29 9.35
N GLY A 158 -26.86 35.89 10.39
CA GLY A 158 -26.12 35.23 11.47
C GLY A 158 -26.94 34.23 12.28
N VAL A 159 -27.17 33.03 11.73
CA VAL A 159 -27.55 31.83 12.48
C VAL A 159 -26.90 30.62 11.78
N CYS A 160 -25.91 30.01 12.42
CA CYS A 160 -25.46 28.67 12.07
C CYS A 160 -26.17 27.68 12.99
N GLY A 161 -26.86 26.69 12.41
CA GLY A 161 -27.38 25.51 13.11
C GLY A 161 -26.37 24.39 13.16
#